data_AF-A0A6B3G3N2-F1
#
_entry.id   AF-A0A6B3G3N2-F1
#
_cell.length_a   1.000
_cell.length_b   1.000
_cell.length_c   1.000
_cell.angle_alpha   90.00
_cell.angle_beta   90.00
_cell.angle_gamma   90.00
#
_symmetry.space_group_name_H-M   'P 1'
#
loop_
_entity.id
_entity.type
_entity.pdbx_description
1 polymer ?
#
loop_
_entity_poly.entity_id
_entity_poly.type
_entity_poly.pdbx_seq_one_letter_code
_entity_poly.pdbx_strand_id
1 'polypeptide(L)' 'RVNVSLDTLRPDVFKTLTRRDRHRDVLDGLEAAHEAGLTPVKVNSVLMPGLNDDEAPELLAWAVAHDYELRFIEQMPLDA' A
#
# COMPACT_ATOMS: atom_id res chain seq x y z
N ARG A 1 14.73 2.62 7.86
CA ARG A 1 13.38 3.14 7.59
C ARG A 1 13.17 3.41 6.11
N VAL A 2 12.01 3.04 5.58
CA VAL A 2 11.57 3.32 4.21
C VAL A 2 10.08 3.69 4.20
N ASN A 3 9.66 4.43 3.18
CA ASN A 3 8.24 4.66 2.90
C ASN A 3 7.92 4.02 1.56
N VAL A 4 6.87 3.21 1.51
CA VAL A 4 6.40 2.54 0.30
C VAL A 4 4.94 2.92 0.09
N SER A 5 4.59 3.25 -1.15
CA SER A 5 3.20 3.44 -1.55
C SER A 5 2.61 2.09 -1.94
N LEU A 6 1.49 1.72 -1.31
CA LEU A 6 0.70 0.54 -1.67
C LEU A 6 -0.77 0.85 -1.36
N ASP A 7 -1.54 1.08 -2.41
CA ASP A 7 -2.94 1.53 -2.27
C ASP A 7 -3.92 0.35 -2.15
N THR A 8 -3.52 -0.88 -2.45
CA THR A 8 -4.41 -2.04 -2.58
C THR A 8 -3.65 -3.37 -2.43
N LEU A 9 -4.30 -4.40 -1.89
CA LEU A 9 -3.80 -5.78 -1.86
C LEU A 9 -4.24 -6.58 -3.09
N ARG A 10 -5.16 -6.04 -3.90
CA ARG A 10 -5.68 -6.68 -5.11
C ARG A 10 -4.80 -6.35 -6.33
N PRO A 11 -4.18 -7.34 -7.00
CA PRO A 11 -3.28 -7.10 -8.14
C PRO A 11 -3.95 -6.34 -9.30
N ASP A 12 -5.22 -6.62 -9.59
CA ASP A 12 -5.95 -5.96 -10.70
C ASP A 12 -6.22 -4.48 -10.41
N VAL A 13 -6.55 -4.16 -9.16
CA VAL A 13 -6.72 -2.76 -8.71
C VAL A 13 -5.37 -2.05 -8.74
N PHE A 14 -4.29 -2.71 -8.30
CA PHE A 14 -2.93 -2.15 -8.36
C PHE A 14 -2.54 -1.81 -9.80
N LYS A 15 -2.80 -2.73 -10.73
CA LYS A 15 -2.51 -2.53 -12.16
C LYS A 15 -3.33 -1.38 -12.75
N THR A 16 -4.59 -1.26 -12.34
CA THR A 16 -5.48 -0.14 -12.72
C THR A 16 -4.91 1.20 -12.23
N LEU A 17 -4.50 1.28 -10.97
CA LEU A 17 -3.96 2.49 -10.35
C LEU A 17 -2.59 2.91 -10.89
N THR A 18 -1.66 1.96 -10.94
CA THR A 18 -0.25 2.25 -11.24
C THR A 18 0.09 2.17 -12.72
N ARG A 19 -0.82 1.58 -13.53
CA ARG A 19 -0.61 1.18 -14.93
C ARG A 19 0.58 0.24 -15.12
N ARG A 20 0.92 -0.54 -14.07
CA ARG A 20 2.06 -1.47 -14.04
C ARG A 20 1.66 -2.79 -13.42
N ASP A 21 2.20 -3.87 -13.98
CA ASP A 21 2.02 -5.23 -13.48
C ASP A 21 3.18 -5.61 -12.55
N ARG A 22 3.26 -4.94 -11.39
CA ARG A 22 4.39 -5.03 -10.44
C ARG A 22 3.92 -5.16 -8.98
N HIS A 23 2.69 -5.60 -8.76
CA HIS A 23 2.09 -5.69 -7.42
C HIS A 23 2.92 -6.60 -6.50
N ARG A 24 3.23 -7.80 -6.99
CA ARG A 24 4.07 -8.78 -6.28
C ARG A 24 5.45 -8.22 -5.93
N ASP A 25 6.09 -7.49 -6.85
CA ASP A 25 7.41 -6.90 -6.57
C ASP A 25 7.37 -5.89 -5.42
N VAL A 26 6.26 -5.16 -5.25
CA VAL A 26 6.09 -4.23 -4.13
C VAL A 26 5.95 -4.99 -2.81
N LEU A 27 5.18 -6.09 -2.79
CA LEU A 27 5.04 -6.94 -1.60
C LEU A 27 6.37 -7.59 -1.22
N ASP A 28 7.06 -8.19 -2.19
CA ASP A 28 8.38 -8.81 -1.99
C ASP A 28 9.40 -7.76 -1.51
N GLY A 29 9.33 -6.52 -2.02
CA GLY A 29 10.17 -5.41 -1.60
C GLY A 29 9.88 -4.91 -0.18
N LEU A 30 8.61 -4.94 0.25
CA LEU A 30 8.20 -4.61 1.62
C LEU A 30 8.73 -5.64 2.63
N GLU A 31 8.59 -6.93 2.30
CA GLU A 31 9.14 -8.04 3.09
C GLU A 31 10.66 -7.93 3.18
N ALA A 32 11.36 -7.81 2.06
CA ALA A 32 12.81 -7.68 2.03
C ALA A 32 13.32 -6.45 2.81
N ALA A 33 12.61 -5.32 2.75
CA ALA A 33 12.96 -4.13 3.52
C ALA A 33 12.81 -4.37 5.03
N HIS A 34 11.76 -5.07 5.44
CA HIS A 34 11.54 -5.44 6.84
C HIS A 34 12.63 -6.40 7.34
N GLU A 35 12.90 -7.48 6.59
CA GLU A 35 13.96 -8.46 6.90
C GLU A 35 15.35 -7.83 6.97
N ALA A 36 15.64 -6.86 6.10
CA ALA A 36 16.89 -6.11 6.12
C ALA A 36 17.02 -5.14 7.32
N GLY A 37 16.03 -5.10 8.21
CA GLY A 37 16.03 -4.23 9.39
C GLY A 37 15.78 -2.76 9.07
N LEU A 38 15.15 -2.44 7.93
CA LEU A 38 14.80 -1.05 7.56
C LEU A 38 13.57 -0.56 8.34
N THR A 39 13.55 -0.76 9.65
CA THR A 39 12.42 -0.41 10.51
C THR A 39 12.40 1.09 10.85
N PRO A 40 11.20 1.66 11.08
CA PRO A 40 9.91 1.10 10.66
C PRO A 40 9.78 1.09 9.11
N VAL A 41 9.07 0.09 8.59
CA VAL A 41 8.57 0.08 7.21
C VAL A 41 7.20 0.76 7.22
N LYS A 42 7.08 1.85 6.47
CA LYS A 42 5.86 2.66 6.41
C LYS A 42 5.14 2.41 5.10
N VAL A 43 3.86 2.08 5.20
CA VAL A 43 2.97 1.88 4.04
C VAL A 43 2.02 3.07 3.97
N ASN A 44 2.09 3.82 2.88
CA ASN A 44 1.15 4.90 2.60
C ASN A 44 0.12 4.40 1.57
N SER A 45 -1.16 4.58 1.89
CA SER A 45 -2.28 4.16 1.04
C SER A 45 -3.25 5.32 0.83
N VAL A 46 -3.56 5.63 -0.43
CA VAL A 46 -4.64 6.54 -0.82
C VAL A 46 -5.87 5.70 -1.16
N LEU A 47 -6.95 5.92 -0.42
CA LEU A 47 -8.24 5.25 -0.68
C LEU A 47 -9.09 6.13 -1.61
N MET A 48 -9.58 5.52 -2.69
CA MET A 48 -10.45 6.13 -3.70
C MET A 48 -11.84 5.47 -3.65
N PRO A 49 -12.91 6.28 -3.52
CA PRO A 49 -14.28 5.77 -3.52
C PRO A 49 -14.61 4.91 -4.74
N GLY A 50 -15.17 3.73 -4.51
CA GLY A 50 -15.62 2.81 -5.55
C GLY A 50 -14.49 2.05 -6.25
N LEU A 51 -13.26 2.14 -5.76
CA LEU A 51 -12.09 1.47 -6.35
C LEU A 51 -11.33 0.59 -5.35
N ASN A 52 -10.95 1.14 -4.20
CA ASN A 52 -10.19 0.43 -3.16
C ASN A 52 -10.57 0.86 -1.73
N ASP A 53 -11.57 1.72 -1.55
CA ASP A 53 -12.02 2.20 -0.24
C ASP A 53 -12.57 1.07 0.64
N ASP A 54 -13.07 0.00 0.03
CA ASP A 54 -13.51 -1.21 0.73
C ASP A 54 -12.36 -2.06 1.29
N GLU A 55 -11.12 -1.85 0.84
CA GLU A 55 -9.94 -2.60 1.30
C GLU A 55 -9.33 -2.08 2.60
N ALA A 56 -9.78 -0.93 3.13
CA ALA A 56 -9.17 -0.31 4.31
C ALA A 56 -9.02 -1.28 5.52
N PRO A 57 -10.04 -2.09 5.90
CA PRO A 57 -9.89 -3.05 6.98
C PRO A 57 -8.88 -4.17 6.66
N GLU A 58 -8.86 -4.64 5.41
CA GLU A 58 -7.97 -5.71 4.95
C GLU A 58 -6.51 -5.23 4.92
N LEU A 59 -6.26 -4.03 4.39
CA LEU A 59 -4.96 -3.35 4.41
C LEU A 59 -4.44 -3.15 5.82
N LEU A 60 -5.31 -2.74 6.77
CA LEU A 60 -4.92 -2.57 8.17
C LEU A 60 -4.54 -3.91 8.81
N ALA A 61 -5.38 -4.94 8.64
CA ALA A 61 -5.10 -6.27 9.18
C ALA A 61 -3.78 -6.84 8.62
N TRP A 62 -3.56 -6.67 7.31
CA TRP A 62 -2.34 -7.08 6.64
C TRP A 62 -1.12 -6.33 7.17
N ALA A 63 -1.17 -5.01 7.30
CA ALA A 63 -0.05 -4.21 7.81
C ALA A 63 0.31 -4.58 9.26
N VAL A 64 -0.68 -4.79 10.12
CA VAL A 64 -0.47 -5.24 11.50
C VAL A 64 0.19 -6.61 11.55
N ALA A 65 -0.24 -7.54 10.69
CA ALA A 65 0.33 -8.89 10.63
C ALA A 65 1.81 -8.91 10.22
N HIS A 66 2.28 -7.86 9.51
CA HIS A 66 3.67 -7.74 9.03
C HIS A 66 4.50 -6.69 9.79
N ASP A 67 3.98 -6.13 10.90
CA ASP A 67 4.63 -5.07 11.67
C ASP A 67 4.99 -3.82 10.81
N TYR A 68 4.05 -3.43 9.94
CA TYR A 68 4.16 -2.23 9.11
C TYR A 68 3.35 -1.06 9.69
N GLU A 69 3.90 0.15 9.59
CA GLU A 69 3.18 1.37 9.92
C GLU A 69 2.30 1.82 8.74
N LEU A 70 1.03 1.43 8.75
CA LEU A 70 0.05 1.88 7.75
C LEU A 70 -0.41 3.32 8.00
N ARG A 71 -0.54 4.09 6.92
CA ARG A 71 -1.06 5.46 6.91
C ARG A 71 -2.03 5.63 5.76
N PHE A 72 -3.26 6.00 6.09
CA PHE A 72 -4.22 6.43 5.09
C PHE A 72 -4.01 7.90 4.76
N ILE A 73 -4.09 8.21 3.48
CA ILE A 73 -3.98 9.56 2.93
C ILE A 73 -5.26 9.83 2.15
N GLU A 74 -5.88 10.99 2.38
CA GLU A 74 -7.04 11.42 1.62
C GLU A 74 -6.63 11.76 0.18
N GLN A 75 -7.43 11.31 -0.79
CA GLN A 75 -7.20 11.66 -2.19
C GLN A 75 -7.36 13.18 -2.38
N MET A 76 -6.32 13.85 -2.86
CA MET A 76 -6.41 15.26 -3.25
C MET A 76 -6.67 15.37 -4.77
N PRO A 77 -7.74 16.05 -5.20
CA PRO A 77 -7.98 16.29 -6.62
C PRO A 77 -6.93 17.25 -7.19
N LEU A 78 -6.45 16.97 -8.41
CA LEU A 78 -5.51 17.83 -9.14
C LEU A 78 -6.24 18.87 -10.02
N ASP A 79 -7.52 18.63 -10.30
CA ASP A 79 -8.37 19.49 -11.10
C ASP A 79 -9.42 20.12 -10.18
N ALA A 80 -9.07 21.27 -9.60
CA ALA A 80 -10.00 22.22 -8.99
C ALA A 80 -10.03 23.50 -9.84
#